data_AF-A0A8H2W4V9-F1
#
_entry.id   AF-A0A8H2W4V9-F1
#
_cell.length_a   1.000
_cell.length_b   1.000
_cell.length_c   1.000
_cell.angle_alpha   90.00
_cell.angle_beta   90.00
_cell.angle_gamma   90.00
#
_symmetry.space_group_name_H-M   'P 1'
#
loop_
_entity.id
_entity.type
_entity.pdbx_description
1 polymer ?
#
loop_
_entity_poly.entity_id
_entity_poly.type
_entity_poly.pdbx_seq_one_letter_code
_entity_poly.pdbx_strand_id
1 'polypeptide(L)'
;MSAYTPEISGKLYITTNTDDKTTTLLDSASFVTKPAGPDIAVSYAYSAGPTPSFTNDADFKARQEIVQQNQIPSFPSAGYSKAGLCTIAPNPNGDEGLMHRSNTLDYVYITSGETEYATTSGEKKILKKGDVIIQRAGWHAWKNTSKTEELTLFAVSIGAEGATEDFMEIP
;
A
#
# COMPACT_ATOMS: atom_id res chain seq x y z
N MET A 1 11.05 6.29 -20.12
CA MET A 1 11.68 6.24 -18.79
C MET A 1 11.40 4.86 -18.22
N SER A 2 12.41 4.15 -17.72
CA SER A 2 12.20 2.89 -17.00
C SER A 2 11.49 3.20 -15.67
N ALA A 3 10.51 2.39 -15.29
CA ALA A 3 9.85 2.55 -14.00
C ALA A 3 10.84 2.35 -12.84
N TYR A 4 10.70 3.13 -11.78
CA TYR A 4 11.48 2.94 -10.55
C TYR A 4 11.24 1.55 -9.97
N THR A 5 12.34 0.87 -9.62
CA THR A 5 12.32 -0.48 -9.04
C THR A 5 12.92 -0.40 -7.64
N PRO A 6 12.11 -0.56 -6.58
CA PRO A 6 12.57 -0.40 -5.20
C PRO A 6 13.39 -1.59 -4.72
N GLU A 7 14.32 -1.36 -3.80
CA GLU A 7 15.02 -2.45 -3.10
C GLU A 7 14.15 -2.99 -1.95
N ILE A 8 13.31 -3.97 -2.24
CA ILE A 8 12.47 -4.58 -1.20
C ILE A 8 13.29 -5.58 -0.40
N SER A 9 13.76 -5.16 0.77
CA SER A 9 14.48 -6.03 1.71
C SER A 9 13.56 -6.91 2.57
N GLY A 10 12.24 -6.67 2.55
CA GLY A 10 11.25 -7.38 3.37
C GLY A 10 10.79 -8.72 2.79
N LYS A 11 10.51 -9.69 3.69
CA LYS A 11 9.87 -10.97 3.34
C LYS A 11 8.40 -10.95 3.72
N LEU A 12 7.55 -11.56 2.88
CA LEU A 12 6.14 -11.77 3.17
C LEU A 12 5.95 -13.21 3.68
N TYR A 13 5.27 -13.35 4.80
CA TYR A 13 4.89 -14.66 5.35
C TYR A 13 3.38 -14.69 5.50
N ILE A 14 2.75 -15.74 4.99
CA ILE A 14 1.31 -15.96 5.06
C ILE A 14 1.08 -17.31 5.72
N THR A 15 0.11 -17.39 6.62
CA THR A 15 -0.29 -18.64 7.29
C THR A 15 -1.45 -19.29 6.56
N THR A 16 -1.51 -20.62 6.60
CA THR A 16 -2.72 -21.42 6.31
C THR A 16 -3.09 -22.23 7.55
N ASN A 17 -4.37 -22.60 7.68
CA ASN A 17 -4.90 -23.31 8.84
C ASN A 17 -5.72 -24.53 8.39
N THR A 18 -5.63 -25.61 9.14
CA THR A 18 -6.43 -26.83 8.94
C THR A 18 -7.33 -27.10 10.16
N ASP A 19 -8.41 -27.86 9.94
CA ASP A 19 -9.44 -28.15 10.96
C ASP A 19 -8.90 -28.88 12.20
N ASP A 20 -7.76 -29.55 12.07
CA ASP A 20 -7.04 -30.23 13.15
C ASP A 20 -6.26 -29.27 14.07
N LYS A 21 -6.47 -27.94 13.91
CA LYS A 21 -5.79 -26.85 14.65
C LYS A 21 -4.31 -26.68 14.31
N THR A 22 -3.87 -27.20 13.16
CA THR A 22 -2.52 -26.95 12.65
C THR A 22 -2.49 -25.63 11.88
N THR A 23 -1.47 -24.80 12.16
CA THR A 23 -1.16 -23.58 11.40
C THR A 23 0.24 -23.73 10.82
N THR A 24 0.40 -23.49 9.52
CA THR A 24 1.70 -23.54 8.84
C THR A 24 1.96 -22.27 8.05
N LEU A 25 3.23 -22.04 7.70
CA LEU A 25 3.62 -20.97 6.79
C LEU A 25 3.55 -21.47 5.34
N LEU A 26 3.09 -20.61 4.45
CA LEU A 26 3.12 -20.86 3.00
C LEU A 26 4.51 -20.56 2.45
N ASP A 27 5.14 -21.55 1.81
CA ASP A 27 6.53 -21.47 1.33
C ASP A 27 6.74 -20.50 0.15
N SER A 28 5.66 -20.08 -0.54
CA SER A 28 5.72 -19.32 -1.80
C SER A 28 5.22 -17.88 -1.70
N ALA A 29 4.99 -17.37 -0.49
CA ALA A 29 4.51 -16.00 -0.32
C ALA A 29 5.60 -14.96 -0.64
N SER A 30 5.30 -14.05 -1.56
CA SER A 30 6.14 -12.91 -1.89
C SER A 30 5.31 -11.66 -2.16
N PHE A 31 5.93 -10.50 -1.94
CA PHE A 31 5.37 -9.25 -2.42
C PHE A 31 5.35 -9.25 -3.96
N VAL A 32 4.30 -8.68 -4.53
CA VAL A 32 4.23 -8.45 -5.98
C VAL A 32 4.36 -6.96 -6.25
N THR A 33 5.49 -6.58 -6.83
CA THR A 33 5.85 -5.16 -7.03
C THR A 33 5.37 -4.67 -8.36
N LYS A 34 4.70 -3.51 -8.35
CA LYS A 34 4.27 -2.80 -9.55
C LYS A 34 4.63 -1.33 -9.46
N PRO A 35 4.98 -0.70 -10.59
CA PRO A 35 5.02 0.76 -10.67
C PRO A 35 3.62 1.35 -10.39
N ALA A 36 3.57 2.38 -9.56
CA ALA A 36 2.37 3.19 -9.31
C ALA A 36 2.56 4.66 -9.77
N GLY A 37 3.70 4.94 -10.41
CA GLY A 37 4.09 6.24 -10.94
C GLY A 37 5.54 6.18 -11.41
N PRO A 38 6.12 7.31 -11.90
CA PRO A 38 7.53 7.37 -12.27
C PRO A 38 8.47 7.02 -11.11
N ASP A 39 8.16 7.57 -9.93
CA ASP A 39 9.00 7.52 -8.73
C ASP A 39 8.38 6.72 -7.58
N ILE A 40 7.27 6.01 -7.86
CA ILE A 40 6.52 5.27 -6.85
C ILE A 40 6.35 3.83 -7.31
N ALA A 41 6.66 2.90 -6.40
CA ALA A 41 6.37 1.49 -6.56
C ALA A 41 5.57 0.96 -5.38
N VAL A 42 4.59 0.10 -5.67
CA VAL A 42 3.76 -0.56 -4.68
C VAL A 42 4.07 -2.05 -4.68
N SER A 43 4.42 -2.56 -3.51
CA SER A 43 4.71 -3.97 -3.26
C SER A 43 3.51 -4.58 -2.55
N TYR A 44 2.66 -5.24 -3.31
CA TYR A 44 1.41 -5.81 -2.84
C TYR A 44 1.64 -6.99 -1.90
N ALA A 45 1.07 -6.93 -0.69
CA ALA A 45 1.12 -8.00 0.29
C ALA A 45 -0.11 -8.90 0.20
N TYR A 46 -1.30 -8.34 0.40
CA TYR A 46 -2.56 -9.10 0.53
C TYR A 46 -3.78 -8.19 0.30
N SER A 47 -4.92 -8.76 -0.06
CA SER A 47 -6.22 -8.11 -0.09
C SER A 47 -7.29 -9.06 0.43
N ALA A 48 -8.37 -8.49 0.96
CA ALA A 48 -9.51 -9.27 1.42
C ALA A 48 -10.81 -8.56 1.09
N GLY A 49 -11.86 -9.36 0.88
CA GLY A 49 -13.22 -8.85 0.74
C GLY A 49 -13.81 -8.32 2.05
N PRO A 50 -15.03 -7.76 2.01
CA PRO A 50 -15.71 -7.20 3.18
C PRO A 50 -15.93 -8.20 4.32
N THR A 51 -16.04 -9.48 3.96
CA THR A 51 -16.03 -10.59 4.91
C THR A 51 -15.02 -11.62 4.41
N PRO A 52 -13.79 -11.62 4.95
CA PRO A 52 -12.78 -12.60 4.56
C PRO A 52 -13.28 -14.02 4.87
N SER A 53 -13.11 -14.93 3.91
CA SER A 53 -13.41 -16.35 4.09
C SER A 53 -12.12 -17.14 4.12
N PHE A 54 -11.82 -17.76 5.26
CA PHE A 54 -10.66 -18.64 5.42
C PHE A 54 -10.99 -20.10 5.13
N THR A 55 -12.26 -20.44 4.89
CA THR A 55 -12.67 -21.80 4.52
C THR A 55 -11.95 -22.23 3.25
N ASN A 56 -11.23 -23.35 3.33
CA ASN A 56 -10.43 -23.89 2.22
C ASN A 56 -9.48 -22.84 1.59
N ASP A 57 -8.93 -21.93 2.40
CA ASP A 57 -8.03 -20.84 1.95
C ASP A 57 -8.63 -19.98 0.82
N ALA A 58 -9.94 -19.71 0.87
CA ALA A 58 -10.63 -19.00 -0.21
C ALA A 58 -10.08 -17.58 -0.44
N ASP A 59 -9.75 -16.85 0.61
CA ASP A 59 -9.12 -15.52 0.53
C ASP A 59 -7.71 -15.59 -0.07
N PHE A 60 -6.91 -16.59 0.30
CA PHE A 60 -5.58 -16.78 -0.28
C PHE A 60 -5.64 -17.15 -1.76
N LYS A 61 -6.58 -18.02 -2.15
CA LYS A 61 -6.84 -18.36 -3.56
C LYS A 61 -7.24 -17.12 -4.36
N ALA A 62 -8.14 -16.30 -3.82
CA ALA A 62 -8.53 -15.03 -4.45
C ALA A 62 -7.32 -14.10 -4.64
N ARG A 63 -6.44 -14.01 -3.64
CA ARG A 63 -5.16 -13.30 -3.80
C ARG A 63 -4.30 -13.89 -4.92
N GLN A 64 -4.16 -15.21 -5.00
CA GLN A 64 -3.36 -15.86 -6.04
C GLN A 64 -3.91 -15.55 -7.43
N GLU A 65 -5.22 -15.60 -7.60
CA GLU A 65 -5.90 -15.26 -8.85
C GLU A 65 -5.62 -13.81 -9.28
N ILE A 66 -5.79 -12.84 -8.36
CA ILE A 66 -5.50 -11.42 -8.60
C ILE A 66 -4.04 -11.21 -9.06
N VAL A 67 -3.10 -11.93 -8.42
CA VAL A 67 -1.67 -11.86 -8.80
C VAL A 67 -1.43 -12.48 -10.17
N GLN A 68 -1.96 -13.68 -10.43
CA GLN A 68 -1.80 -14.38 -11.71
C GLN A 68 -2.39 -13.58 -12.87
N GLN A 69 -3.54 -12.93 -12.66
CA GLN A 69 -4.21 -12.11 -13.67
C GLN A 69 -3.60 -10.71 -13.79
N ASN A 70 -2.64 -10.37 -12.94
CA ASN A 70 -2.04 -9.04 -12.88
C ASN A 70 -3.06 -7.92 -12.59
N GLN A 71 -4.16 -8.22 -11.88
CA GLN A 71 -5.27 -7.30 -11.59
C GLN A 71 -5.23 -6.76 -10.16
N ILE A 72 -4.04 -6.53 -9.61
CA ILE A 72 -3.89 -5.94 -8.28
C ILE A 72 -4.45 -4.52 -8.31
N PRO A 73 -5.51 -4.21 -7.53
CA PRO A 73 -6.07 -2.87 -7.50
C PRO A 73 -5.09 -1.90 -6.85
N SER A 74 -5.06 -0.67 -7.32
CA SER A 74 -4.43 0.48 -6.67
C SER A 74 -5.14 0.83 -5.37
N PHE A 75 -6.48 0.94 -5.40
CA PHE A 75 -7.31 1.23 -4.23
C PHE A 75 -8.53 0.30 -4.15
N PRO A 76 -8.89 -0.19 -2.95
CA PRO A 76 -10.00 -1.13 -2.80
C PRO A 76 -11.39 -0.47 -2.96
N SER A 77 -12.34 -1.26 -3.48
CA SER A 77 -13.78 -0.94 -3.42
C SER A 77 -14.32 -0.94 -1.99
N ALA A 78 -15.53 -0.40 -1.80
CA ALA A 78 -16.20 -0.33 -0.50
C ALA A 78 -16.21 -1.67 0.25
N GLY A 79 -15.72 -1.66 1.49
CA GLY A 79 -15.62 -2.83 2.37
C GLY A 79 -14.40 -3.74 2.09
N TYR A 80 -13.78 -3.65 0.92
CA TYR A 80 -12.56 -4.40 0.63
C TYR A 80 -11.35 -3.76 1.31
N SER A 81 -10.31 -4.56 1.54
CA SER A 81 -9.03 -4.09 2.06
C SER A 81 -7.88 -4.48 1.15
N LYS A 82 -6.81 -3.69 1.20
CA LYS A 82 -5.53 -3.96 0.56
C LYS A 82 -4.41 -3.57 1.50
N ALA A 83 -3.39 -4.41 1.59
CA ALA A 83 -2.17 -4.15 2.34
C ALA A 83 -0.93 -4.27 1.45
N GLY A 84 0.07 -3.44 1.69
CA GLY A 84 1.32 -3.49 0.96
C GLY A 84 2.31 -2.41 1.40
N LEU A 85 3.51 -2.48 0.81
CA LEU A 85 4.49 -1.42 0.92
C LEU A 85 4.28 -0.42 -0.22
N CYS A 86 4.52 0.86 0.05
CA CYS A 86 4.70 1.88 -0.96
C CYS A 86 6.11 2.44 -0.77
N THR A 87 6.91 2.39 -1.84
CA THR A 87 8.26 2.94 -1.86
C THR A 87 8.29 4.13 -2.80
N ILE A 88 8.82 5.25 -2.31
CA ILE A 88 9.00 6.48 -3.06
C ILE A 88 10.50 6.70 -3.25
N ALA A 89 10.91 6.90 -4.50
CA ALA A 89 12.29 7.11 -4.90
C ALA A 89 12.91 8.33 -4.19
N PRO A 90 14.26 8.43 -4.15
CA PRO A 90 14.93 9.64 -3.73
C PRO A 90 14.46 10.85 -4.54
N ASN A 91 14.36 12.01 -3.90
CA ASN A 91 13.84 13.24 -4.48
C ASN A 91 14.94 14.32 -4.55
N PRO A 92 15.89 14.22 -5.50
CA PRO A 92 17.06 15.11 -5.56
C PRO A 92 16.69 16.58 -5.79
N ASN A 93 15.59 16.81 -6.52
CA ASN A 93 15.10 18.14 -6.88
C ASN A 93 14.21 18.76 -5.79
N GLY A 94 13.71 17.93 -4.86
CA GLY A 94 12.77 18.38 -3.83
C GLY A 94 11.38 18.67 -4.41
N ASP A 95 10.98 17.96 -5.45
CA ASP A 95 9.66 18.06 -6.09
C ASP A 95 8.55 17.74 -5.08
N GLU A 96 7.38 18.38 -5.23
CA GLU A 96 6.22 18.11 -4.37
C GLU A 96 5.58 16.76 -4.72
N GLY A 97 4.99 16.12 -3.71
CA GLY A 97 4.23 14.88 -3.93
C GLY A 97 2.96 15.11 -4.75
N LEU A 98 2.46 14.04 -5.37
CA LEU A 98 1.17 14.08 -6.06
C LEU A 98 0.05 14.30 -5.05
N MET A 99 -0.55 15.49 -5.08
CA MET A 99 -1.78 15.78 -4.35
C MET A 99 -2.92 14.95 -4.94
N HIS A 100 -3.55 14.11 -4.14
CA HIS A 100 -4.66 13.27 -4.58
C HIS A 100 -5.56 12.89 -3.41
N ARG A 101 -6.68 12.25 -3.73
CA ARG A 101 -7.59 11.66 -2.75
C ARG A 101 -8.11 10.32 -3.25
N SER A 102 -8.20 9.36 -2.35
CA SER A 102 -8.96 8.12 -2.50
C SER A 102 -10.13 8.11 -1.51
N ASN A 103 -11.19 7.35 -1.79
CA ASN A 103 -12.28 7.13 -0.84
C ASN A 103 -11.95 5.95 0.09
N THR A 104 -10.84 6.06 0.80
CA THR A 104 -10.32 5.00 1.69
C THR A 104 -10.06 5.52 3.10
N LEU A 105 -10.07 4.58 4.04
CA LEU A 105 -9.42 4.72 5.34
C LEU A 105 -8.07 4.03 5.26
N ASP A 106 -6.99 4.78 5.45
CA ASP A 106 -5.63 4.25 5.34
C ASP A 106 -4.91 4.31 6.68
N TYR A 107 -4.39 3.16 7.10
CA TYR A 107 -3.48 3.02 8.22
C TYR A 107 -2.06 2.96 7.65
N VAL A 108 -1.31 4.05 7.79
CA VAL A 108 0.02 4.17 7.21
C VAL A 108 1.07 4.21 8.31
N TYR A 109 2.02 3.28 8.24
CA TYR A 109 3.17 3.20 9.14
C TYR A 109 4.45 3.47 8.35
N ILE A 110 5.28 4.41 8.80
CA ILE A 110 6.55 4.71 8.15
C ILE A 110 7.60 3.67 8.58
N THR A 111 8.05 2.85 7.64
CA THR A 111 8.96 1.73 7.93
C THR A 111 10.44 2.11 7.82
N SER A 112 10.77 3.03 6.90
CA SER A 112 12.10 3.58 6.69
C SER A 112 12.00 4.98 6.09
N GLY A 113 13.06 5.78 6.25
CA GLY A 113 13.11 7.14 5.71
C GLY A 113 12.26 8.16 6.48
N GLU A 114 12.03 9.29 5.83
CA GLU A 114 11.25 10.43 6.31
C GLU A 114 10.44 11.00 5.15
N THR A 115 9.21 11.44 5.44
CA THR A 115 8.30 12.01 4.46
C THR A 115 7.62 13.26 4.98
N GLU A 116 7.40 14.21 4.08
CA GLU A 116 6.47 15.31 4.31
C GLU A 116 5.09 14.89 3.79
N TYR A 117 4.11 14.86 4.71
CA TYR A 117 2.70 14.69 4.42
C TYR A 117 2.04 16.06 4.34
N ALA A 118 1.59 16.45 3.15
CA ALA A 118 0.93 17.73 2.91
C ALA A 118 -0.57 17.54 2.73
N THR A 119 -1.36 18.54 3.14
CA THR A 119 -2.83 18.58 2.97
C THR A 119 -3.25 19.83 2.22
N THR A 120 -4.50 19.87 1.73
CA THR A 120 -5.04 21.04 1.00
C THR A 120 -5.23 22.29 1.85
N SER A 121 -5.20 22.18 3.19
CA SER A 121 -5.19 23.38 4.06
C SER A 121 -3.84 24.11 4.04
N GLY A 122 -2.81 23.50 3.42
CA GLY A 122 -1.43 23.95 3.50
C GLY A 122 -0.67 23.40 4.71
N GLU A 123 -1.33 22.64 5.60
CA GLU A 123 -0.63 21.97 6.69
C GLU A 123 0.30 20.88 6.13
N LYS A 124 1.54 20.90 6.62
CA LYS A 124 2.61 19.95 6.29
C LYS A 124 3.13 19.32 7.58
N LYS A 125 3.30 18.00 7.58
CA LYS A 125 3.84 17.24 8.71
C LYS A 125 4.98 16.35 8.25
N ILE A 126 6.11 16.44 8.94
CA ILE A 126 7.19 15.48 8.80
C ILE A 126 6.86 14.23 9.61
N LEU A 127 6.82 13.09 8.92
CA LEU A 127 6.64 11.75 9.47
C LEU A 127 7.92 10.95 9.23
N LYS A 128 8.43 10.29 10.26
CA LYS A 128 9.67 9.51 10.23
C LYS A 128 9.41 8.06 10.57
N LYS A 129 10.40 7.19 10.35
CA LYS A 129 10.36 5.79 10.78
C LYS A 129 9.77 5.62 12.19
N GLY A 130 8.76 4.78 12.30
CA GLY A 130 8.05 4.52 13.55
C GLY A 130 6.74 5.31 13.72
N ASP A 131 6.53 6.37 12.94
CA ASP A 131 5.30 7.15 13.00
C ASP A 131 4.16 6.43 12.26
N VAL A 132 2.93 6.70 12.74
CA VAL A 132 1.68 6.25 12.14
C VAL A 132 0.84 7.47 11.79
N ILE A 133 0.18 7.44 10.63
CA ILE A 133 -0.89 8.36 10.29
C ILE A 133 -2.14 7.59 9.85
N ILE A 134 -3.28 8.09 10.32
CA ILE A 134 -4.60 7.59 9.94
C ILE A 134 -5.20 8.60 8.97
N GLN A 135 -5.23 8.23 7.69
CA GLN A 135 -5.76 9.07 6.63
C GLN A 135 -7.22 8.70 6.34
N ARG A 136 -8.10 9.70 6.37
CA ARG A 136 -9.56 9.51 6.28
C ARG A 136 -10.13 10.21 5.06
N ALA A 137 -9.95 9.62 3.87
CA ALA A 137 -10.39 10.18 2.59
C ALA A 137 -9.99 11.66 2.37
N GLY A 138 -8.88 12.08 2.99
CA GLY A 138 -8.39 13.45 2.89
C GLY A 138 -7.57 13.64 1.63
N TRP A 139 -7.60 14.86 1.07
CA TRP A 139 -6.63 15.26 0.06
C TRP A 139 -5.25 15.36 0.68
N HIS A 140 -4.29 14.67 0.08
CA HIS A 140 -2.95 14.57 0.63
C HIS A 140 -1.89 14.36 -0.45
N ALA A 141 -0.65 14.67 -0.10
CA ALA A 141 0.53 14.37 -0.90
C ALA A 141 1.65 13.82 -0.02
N TRP A 142 2.37 12.84 -0.56
CA TRP A 142 3.56 12.26 0.07
C TRP A 142 4.80 12.72 -0.67
N LYS A 143 5.69 13.39 0.05
CA LYS A 143 6.99 13.81 -0.48
C LYS A 143 8.10 13.08 0.27
N ASN A 144 8.96 12.36 -0.44
CA ASN A 144 10.22 11.91 0.12
C ASN A 144 11.10 13.15 0.34
N THR A 145 11.57 13.37 1.57
CA THR A 145 12.41 14.53 1.93
C THR A 145 13.89 14.27 1.64
N SER A 146 14.27 13.01 1.42
CA SER A 146 15.64 12.62 1.12
C SER A 146 15.98 12.79 -0.36
N LYS A 147 17.19 13.27 -0.63
CA LYS A 147 17.74 13.41 -1.98
C LYS A 147 18.44 12.16 -2.50
N THR A 148 18.79 11.24 -1.60
CA THR A 148 19.67 10.10 -1.90
C THR A 148 19.09 8.76 -1.47
N GLU A 149 18.16 8.76 -0.51
CA GLU A 149 17.59 7.54 0.06
C GLU A 149 16.12 7.42 -0.32
N GLU A 150 15.66 6.18 -0.50
CA GLU A 150 14.25 5.89 -0.69
C GLU A 150 13.46 5.99 0.63
N LEU A 151 12.17 6.26 0.51
CA LEU A 151 11.19 6.21 1.59
C LEU A 151 10.36 4.95 1.41
N THR A 152 10.14 4.17 2.48
CA THR A 152 9.15 3.08 2.44
C THR A 152 8.13 3.21 3.57
N LEU A 153 6.86 3.12 3.22
CA LEU A 153 5.73 3.03 4.14
C LEU A 153 4.98 1.71 3.94
N PHE A 154 4.38 1.20 5.02
CA PHE A 154 3.42 0.11 4.97
C PHE A 154 2.02 0.69 5.13
N ALA A 155 1.12 0.37 4.20
CA ALA A 155 -0.24 0.87 4.21
C ALA A 155 -1.23 -0.30 4.26
N VAL A 156 -2.27 -0.14 5.09
CA VAL A 156 -3.52 -0.91 4.97
C VAL A 156 -4.62 0.07 4.58
N SER A 157 -5.16 -0.10 3.39
CA SER A 157 -6.27 0.69 2.86
C SER A 157 -7.55 -0.11 2.96
N ILE A 158 -8.62 0.54 3.42
CA ILE A 158 -9.98 -0.03 3.45
C ILE A 158 -10.89 0.89 2.63
N GLY A 159 -11.61 0.34 1.67
CA GLY A 159 -12.57 1.12 0.88
C GLY A 159 -13.73 1.58 1.74
N ALA A 160 -13.96 2.89 1.81
CA ALA A 160 -15.06 3.48 2.56
C ALA A 160 -16.40 3.28 1.83
N GLU A 161 -17.50 3.70 2.46
CA GLU A 161 -18.81 3.73 1.80
C GLU A 161 -18.73 4.50 0.46
N GLY A 162 -19.27 3.89 -0.60
CA GLY A 162 -19.26 4.48 -1.95
C GLY A 162 -17.91 4.44 -2.68
N ALA A 163 -16.87 3.85 -2.09
CA ALA A 163 -15.59 3.67 -2.77
C ALA A 163 -15.74 2.70 -3.96
N THR A 164 -15.29 3.14 -5.13
CA THR A 164 -15.12 2.28 -6.31
C THR A 164 -13.66 1.90 -6.44
N GLU A 165 -13.39 0.69 -6.92
CA GLU A 165 -12.03 0.22 -7.18
C GLU A 165 -11.24 1.23 -8.00
N ASP A 166 -9.99 1.43 -7.60
CA ASP A 166 -9.01 2.29 -8.27
C ASP A 166 -9.42 3.76 -8.39
N PHE A 167 -10.44 4.20 -7.66
CA PHE A 167 -10.79 5.60 -7.60
C PHE A 167 -9.66 6.42 -6.98
N MET A 168 -9.13 7.34 -7.77
CA MET A 168 -8.22 8.38 -7.35
C MET A 168 -8.67 9.69 -8.00
N GLU A 169 -8.90 10.70 -7.17
CA GLU A 169 -9.15 12.07 -7.59
C GLU A 169 -7.83 12.84 -7.61
N ILE A 170 -7.52 13.48 -8.74
CA ILE A 170 -6.32 14.29 -8.99
C ILE A 170 -6.80 15.72 -9.32
N PRO A 171 -6.07 16.78 -8.95
CA PRO A 171 -6.46 18.17 -9.22
C PRO A 171 -6.62 18.51 -10.71
#